data_AF-A0A3M2GM65-F1
#
_entry.id   AF-A0A3M2GM65-F1
#
_cell.length_a   1.000
_cell.length_b   1.000
_cell.length_c   1.000
_cell.angle_alpha   90.00
_cell.angle_beta   90.00
_cell.angle_gamma   90.00
#
_symmetry.space_group_name_H-M   'P 1'
#
loop_
_entity.id
_entity.type
_entity.pdbx_description
1 polymer ?
#
loop_
_entity_poly.entity_id
_entity_poly.type
_entity_poly.pdbx_seq_one_letter_code
_entity_poly.pdbx_strand_id
1 'polypeptide(L)'
;MAHPPEFDHLKDIFQAGLNRADPYQMVIDTVRLEGDQLHLRTDTGPLEVDLAQFDRIVILGWGKASARMAHALETILGDRISEGLVVTAYGHTASLNRVKLWQAGHPVPDENSLRAGEALKKHAIAAEERTLVINLISGGGSALVECLV
;
A
#
# COMPACT_ATOMS: atom_id res chain seq x y z
N MET A 1 24.85 -33.57 -2.42
CA MET A 1 26.09 -33.08 -1.78
C MET A 1 25.69 -31.97 -0.84
N ALA A 2 26.05 -32.04 0.44
CA ALA A 2 25.78 -30.95 1.38
C ALA A 2 26.67 -29.75 1.01
N HIS A 3 26.10 -28.55 0.95
CA HIS A 3 26.84 -27.30 0.77
C HIS A 3 27.62 -26.93 2.03
N PRO A 4 28.65 -26.07 1.92
CA PRO A 4 29.40 -25.60 3.08
C PRO A 4 28.48 -24.91 4.11
N PRO A 5 28.74 -25.01 5.42
CA PRO A 5 27.88 -24.41 6.46
C PRO A 5 27.73 -22.88 6.32
N GLU A 6 28.69 -22.20 5.71
CA GLU A 6 28.62 -20.76 5.41
C GLU A 6 27.49 -20.43 4.43
N PHE A 7 27.09 -21.37 3.57
CA PHE A 7 25.98 -21.18 2.64
C PHE A 7 24.64 -21.10 3.37
N ASP A 8 24.47 -21.79 4.50
CA ASP A 8 23.27 -21.65 5.33
C ASP A 8 23.20 -20.24 5.94
N HIS A 9 24.31 -19.71 6.46
CA HIS A 9 24.36 -18.33 6.94
C HIS A 9 24.04 -17.30 5.83
N LEU A 10 24.55 -17.49 4.61
CA LEU A 10 24.24 -16.60 3.48
C LEU A 10 22.76 -16.65 3.11
N LYS A 11 22.16 -17.85 3.13
CA LYS A 11 20.73 -18.03 2.87
C LYS A 11 19.88 -17.34 3.95
N ASP A 12 20.27 -17.45 5.21
CA ASP A 12 19.57 -16.80 6.32
C ASP A 12 19.63 -15.27 6.21
N ILE A 13 20.80 -14.72 5.88
CA ILE A 13 20.97 -13.27 5.65
C ILE A 13 20.11 -12.80 4.47
N PHE A 14 20.13 -13.53 3.35
CA PHE A 14 19.31 -13.21 2.17
C PHE A 14 17.81 -13.25 2.50
N GLN A 15 17.37 -14.30 3.21
CA GLN A 15 15.98 -14.45 3.59
C GLN A 15 15.53 -13.37 4.57
N ALA A 16 16.38 -13.00 5.54
CA ALA A 16 16.12 -11.88 6.44
C ALA A 16 15.94 -10.56 5.65
N GLY A 17 16.79 -10.32 4.65
CA GLY A 17 16.67 -9.17 3.74
C GLY A 17 15.35 -9.17 2.95
N LEU A 18 14.98 -10.31 2.37
CA LEU A 18 13.69 -10.45 1.66
C LEU A 18 12.49 -10.24 2.58
N ASN A 19 12.50 -10.85 3.76
CA ASN A 19 11.41 -10.72 4.73
C ASN A 19 11.23 -9.27 5.17
N ARG A 20 12.35 -8.55 5.40
CA ARG A 20 12.31 -7.14 5.80
C ARG A 20 11.81 -6.21 4.69
N ALA A 21 11.96 -6.62 3.43
CA ALA A 21 11.51 -5.89 2.25
C ALA A 21 10.12 -6.33 1.75
N ASP A 22 9.49 -7.31 2.39
CA ASP A 22 8.13 -7.75 2.03
C ASP A 22 7.12 -6.62 2.33
N PRO A 23 6.37 -6.10 1.34
CA PRO A 23 5.53 -4.94 1.56
C PRO A 23 4.37 -5.16 2.53
N TYR A 24 3.87 -6.41 2.63
CA TYR A 24 2.82 -6.72 3.59
C TYR A 24 3.39 -6.68 5.01
N GLN A 25 4.50 -7.40 5.24
CA GLN A 25 5.14 -7.44 6.55
C GLN A 25 5.62 -6.06 7.00
N MET A 26 6.15 -5.26 6.07
CA MET A 26 6.54 -3.87 6.35
C MET A 26 5.39 -3.04 6.93
N VAL A 27 4.18 -3.17 6.40
CA VAL A 27 3.01 -2.45 6.92
C VAL A 27 2.59 -3.00 8.29
N ILE A 28 2.55 -4.33 8.46
CA ILE A 28 2.23 -4.98 9.75
C ILE A 28 3.20 -4.56 10.87
N ASP A 29 4.49 -4.46 10.57
CA ASP A 29 5.51 -4.07 11.55
C ASP A 29 5.50 -2.57 11.87
N THR A 30 4.93 -1.77 10.98
CA THR A 30 4.97 -0.31 11.04
C THR A 30 3.70 0.28 11.63
N VAL A 31 2.55 -0.31 11.34
CA VAL A 31 1.22 0.22 11.65
C VAL A 31 0.54 -0.68 12.67
N ARG A 32 0.12 -0.11 13.80
CA ARG A 32 -0.62 -0.79 14.85
C ARG A 32 -1.88 -0.02 15.19
N LEU A 33 -2.96 -0.74 15.44
CA LEU A 33 -4.24 -0.17 15.85
C LEU A 33 -4.56 -0.61 17.27
N GLU A 34 -4.76 0.35 18.17
CA GLU A 34 -5.17 0.13 19.56
C GLU A 34 -6.45 0.95 19.85
N GLY A 35 -7.61 0.28 19.83
CA GLY A 35 -8.89 0.98 19.88
C GLY A 35 -9.10 1.86 18.65
N ASP A 36 -9.15 3.18 18.85
CA ASP A 36 -9.21 4.20 17.78
C ASP A 36 -7.85 4.85 17.49
N GLN A 37 -6.79 4.49 18.21
CA GLN A 37 -5.46 5.07 18.02
C GLN A 37 -4.68 4.25 16.99
N LEU A 38 -4.31 4.89 15.88
CA LEU A 38 -3.44 4.33 14.86
C LEU A 38 -2.01 4.82 15.10
N HIS A 39 -1.13 3.89 15.49
CA HIS A 39 0.28 4.16 15.76
C HIS A 39 1.12 3.74 14.55
N LEU A 40 1.93 4.64 14.03
CA LEU A 40 2.84 4.42 12.92
C LEU A 40 4.28 4.66 13.38
N ARG A 41 5.17 3.71 13.10
CA ARG A 41 6.62 3.92 13.24
C ARG A 41 7.17 4.60 11.99
N THR A 42 7.64 5.83 12.11
CA THR A 42 8.32 6.53 11.00
C THR A 42 9.79 6.76 11.33
N ASP A 43 10.58 7.06 10.30
CA ASP A 43 12.00 7.41 10.47
C ASP A 43 12.19 8.71 11.26
N THR A 44 11.17 9.57 11.29
CA THR A 44 11.15 10.83 12.04
C THR A 44 10.59 10.70 13.45
N GLY A 45 10.18 9.49 13.87
CA GLY A 45 9.57 9.22 15.17
C GLY A 45 8.20 8.55 15.08
N PRO A 46 7.56 8.23 16.21
CA PRO A 46 6.19 7.72 16.20
C PRO A 46 5.22 8.79 15.71
N LEU A 47 4.26 8.38 14.88
CA LEU A 47 3.11 9.17 14.49
C LEU A 47 1.86 8.48 15.05
N GLU A 48 1.04 9.24 15.76
CA GLU A 48 -0.22 8.74 16.34
C GLU A 48 -1.38 9.50 15.73
N VAL A 49 -2.39 8.77 15.28
CA VAL A 49 -3.58 9.32 14.65
C VAL A 49 -4.80 8.78 15.36
N ASP A 50 -5.58 9.67 15.95
CA ASP A 50 -6.88 9.35 16.53
C ASP A 50 -7.92 9.23 15.42
N LEU A 51 -8.33 8.00 15.12
CA LEU A 51 -9.29 7.70 14.06
C LEU A 51 -10.69 8.24 14.37
N ALA A 52 -11.02 8.52 15.63
CA ALA A 52 -12.33 9.09 15.99
C ALA A 52 -12.49 10.54 15.50
N GLN A 53 -11.40 11.19 15.10
CA GLN A 53 -11.44 12.54 14.52
C GLN A 53 -11.88 12.55 13.06
N PHE A 54 -12.03 11.39 12.43
CA PHE A 54 -12.39 11.26 11.02
C PHE A 54 -13.69 10.49 10.86
N ASP A 55 -14.50 10.89 9.87
CA ASP A 55 -15.76 10.22 9.56
C ASP A 55 -15.55 9.13 8.50
N ARG A 56 -14.46 9.24 7.72
CA ARG A 56 -14.12 8.34 6.62
C ARG A 56 -12.63 8.04 6.57
N ILE A 57 -12.28 6.79 6.30
CA ILE A 57 -10.92 6.37 6.00
C ILE A 57 -10.87 5.86 4.56
N VAL A 58 -10.08 6.53 3.73
CA VAL A 58 -9.93 6.24 2.30
C VAL A 58 -8.52 5.75 2.02
N ILE A 59 -8.39 4.57 1.41
CA ILE A 59 -7.11 4.03 0.98
C ILE A 59 -6.88 4.33 -0.50
N LEU A 60 -5.88 5.16 -0.80
CA LEU A 60 -5.43 5.39 -2.16
C LEU A 60 -4.04 4.78 -2.35
N GLY A 61 -3.62 4.52 -3.58
CA GLY A 61 -2.24 4.11 -3.79
C GLY A 61 -1.91 3.65 -5.19
N TRP A 62 -0.61 3.53 -5.44
CA TRP A 62 -0.08 3.07 -6.71
C TRP A 62 1.32 2.50 -6.58
N GLY A 63 1.70 1.68 -7.55
CA GLY A 63 3.01 1.02 -7.60
C GLY A 63 2.91 -0.49 -7.42
N LYS A 64 3.98 -1.22 -7.74
CA LYS A 64 3.99 -2.69 -7.77
C LYS A 64 3.66 -3.37 -6.44
N ALA A 65 3.89 -2.68 -5.33
CA ALA A 65 3.64 -3.19 -3.99
C ALA A 65 2.31 -2.72 -3.39
N SER A 66 1.59 -1.80 -4.07
CA SER A 66 0.39 -1.14 -3.53
C SER A 66 -0.69 -2.13 -3.12
N ALA A 67 -0.91 -3.18 -3.92
CA ALA A 67 -1.87 -4.24 -3.64
C ALA A 67 -1.55 -4.99 -2.34
N ARG A 68 -0.28 -5.37 -2.11
CA ARG A 68 0.13 -6.07 -0.89
C ARG A 68 0.12 -5.17 0.35
N MET A 69 0.48 -3.90 0.20
CA MET A 69 0.35 -2.91 1.28
C MET A 69 -1.12 -2.67 1.66
N ALA A 70 -2.01 -2.60 0.66
CA ALA A 70 -3.45 -2.45 0.91
C ALA A 70 -4.02 -3.67 1.64
N HIS A 71 -3.58 -4.87 1.28
CA HIS A 71 -4.00 -6.10 1.96
C HIS A 71 -3.61 -6.09 3.46
N ALA A 72 -2.41 -5.58 3.78
CA ALA A 72 -2.00 -5.41 5.17
C ALA A 72 -2.87 -4.38 5.91
N LEU A 73 -3.18 -3.24 5.29
CA LEU A 73 -4.08 -2.26 5.90
C LEU A 73 -5.51 -2.80 6.07
N GLU A 74 -6.04 -3.61 5.15
CA GLU A 74 -7.32 -4.28 5.36
C GLU A 74 -7.28 -5.23 6.56
N THR A 75 -6.15 -5.92 6.77
CA THR A 75 -5.96 -6.79 7.95
C THR A 75 -6.00 -5.97 9.24
N ILE A 76 -5.40 -4.77 9.26
CA ILE A 76 -5.29 -3.93 10.45
C ILE A 76 -6.57 -3.15 10.73
N LEU A 77 -7.12 -2.48 9.71
CA LEU A 77 -8.23 -1.52 9.86
C LEU A 77 -9.60 -2.16 9.64
N GLY A 78 -9.66 -3.27 8.89
CA GLY A 78 -10.89 -4.01 8.61
C GLY A 78 -12.03 -3.09 8.18
N ASP A 79 -13.12 -3.15 8.93
CA ASP A 79 -14.38 -2.48 8.62
C ASP A 79 -14.34 -0.95 8.74
N ARG A 80 -13.26 -0.40 9.30
CA ARG A 80 -13.04 1.06 9.38
C ARG A 80 -12.70 1.68 8.03
N ILE A 81 -12.22 0.89 7.06
CA ILE A 81 -11.97 1.37 5.70
C ILE A 81 -13.30 1.60 5.00
N SER A 82 -13.57 2.87 4.69
CA SER A 82 -14.79 3.30 4.02
C SER A 82 -14.77 2.95 2.53
N GLU A 83 -13.65 3.19 1.87
CA GLU A 83 -13.41 2.82 0.47
C GLU A 83 -11.92 2.89 0.13
N GLY A 84 -11.57 2.42 -1.07
CA GLY A 84 -10.24 2.66 -1.59
C GLY A 84 -10.05 2.24 -3.03
N LEU A 85 -8.95 2.71 -3.61
CA LEU A 85 -8.47 2.33 -4.94
C LEU A 85 -6.94 2.28 -4.92
N VAL A 86 -6.38 1.12 -5.28
CA VAL A 86 -4.96 0.97 -5.55
C VAL A 86 -4.70 0.49 -6.97
N VAL A 87 -3.61 0.98 -7.56
CA VAL A 87 -3.21 0.68 -8.94
C VAL A 87 -1.87 -0.05 -8.93
N THR A 88 -1.77 -1.16 -9.64
CA THR A 88 -0.55 -1.98 -9.70
C THR A 88 -0.24 -2.41 -11.13
N ALA A 89 0.95 -2.97 -11.36
CA ALA A 89 1.29 -3.56 -12.65
C ALA A 89 0.50 -4.86 -12.89
N TYR A 90 0.30 -5.24 -14.15
CA TYR A 90 -0.28 -6.54 -14.48
C TYR A 90 0.44 -7.69 -13.75
N GLY A 91 -0.33 -8.64 -13.22
CA GLY A 91 0.14 -9.77 -12.39
C GLY A 91 0.49 -9.44 -10.93
N HIS A 92 0.66 -8.17 -10.54
CA HIS A 92 1.10 -7.80 -9.18
C HIS A 92 -0.09 -7.59 -8.22
N THR A 93 -0.91 -8.64 -8.07
CA THR A 93 -2.20 -8.58 -7.37
C THR A 93 -2.12 -9.05 -5.91
N ALA A 94 -3.17 -8.76 -5.15
CA ALA A 94 -3.43 -9.30 -3.82
C ALA A 94 -4.94 -9.45 -3.62
N SER A 95 -5.37 -10.31 -2.69
CA SER A 95 -6.79 -10.43 -2.34
C SER A 95 -7.22 -9.23 -1.52
N LEU A 96 -8.10 -8.40 -2.06
CA LEU A 96 -8.66 -7.22 -1.38
C LEU A 96 -10.18 -7.34 -1.31
N ASN A 97 -10.76 -6.92 -0.19
CA ASN A 97 -12.19 -6.99 0.06
C ASN A 97 -12.88 -5.62 0.03
N ARG A 98 -12.17 -4.56 0.43
CA ARG A 98 -12.69 -3.20 0.61
C ARG A 98 -12.05 -2.22 -0.35
N VAL A 99 -10.76 -2.39 -0.63
CA VAL A 99 -9.98 -1.56 -1.55
C VAL A 99 -10.08 -2.15 -2.96
N LYS A 100 -10.50 -1.34 -3.93
CA LYS A 100 -10.54 -1.75 -5.33
C LYS A 100 -9.12 -1.87 -5.87
N LEU A 101 -8.86 -2.93 -6.63
CA LEU A 101 -7.57 -3.16 -7.30
C LEU A 101 -7.71 -2.93 -8.81
N TRP A 102 -6.97 -1.97 -9.35
CA TRP A 102 -6.83 -1.76 -10.78
C TRP A 102 -5.42 -2.13 -11.25
N GLN A 103 -5.31 -2.52 -12.52
CA GLN A 103 -4.04 -2.85 -13.15
C GLN A 103 -3.78 -1.96 -14.36
N ALA A 104 -2.53 -1.54 -14.53
CA ALA A 104 -2.12 -0.63 -15.59
C ALA A 104 -0.74 -1.00 -16.16
N GLY A 105 -0.39 -0.38 -17.27
CA GLY A 105 0.85 -0.59 -18.00
C GLY A 105 2.11 -0.20 -17.20
N HIS A 106 3.12 -1.07 -17.25
CA HIS A 106 4.46 -0.79 -16.71
C HIS A 106 5.48 -1.66 -17.47
N PRO A 107 6.64 -1.11 -17.92
CA PRO A 107 7.19 0.22 -17.60
C PRO A 107 6.69 1.36 -18.50
N VAL A 108 5.90 1.06 -19.53
CA VAL A 108 5.30 2.07 -20.43
C VAL A 108 3.82 2.23 -20.05
N PRO A 109 3.31 3.47 -19.87
CA PRO A 109 1.89 3.70 -19.62
C PRO A 109 1.00 3.16 -20.73
N ASP A 110 -0.22 2.76 -20.35
CA ASP A 110 -1.28 2.38 -21.29
C ASP A 110 -2.58 3.16 -21.01
N GLU A 111 -3.67 2.83 -21.72
CA GLU A 111 -4.97 3.46 -21.49
C GLU A 111 -5.49 3.27 -20.06
N ASN A 112 -5.14 2.16 -19.41
CA ASN A 112 -5.52 1.93 -18.02
C ASN A 112 -4.72 2.83 -17.06
N SER A 113 -3.48 3.21 -17.41
CA SER A 113 -2.73 4.21 -16.65
C SER A 113 -3.45 5.58 -16.62
N LEU A 114 -4.04 6.00 -17.75
CA LEU A 114 -4.82 7.24 -17.84
C LEU A 114 -6.12 7.16 -17.02
N ARG A 115 -6.88 6.08 -17.21
CA ARG A 115 -8.12 5.85 -16.44
C ARG A 115 -7.83 5.80 -14.94
N ALA A 116 -6.74 5.16 -14.54
CA ALA A 116 -6.30 5.06 -13.16
C ALA A 116 -5.97 6.43 -12.56
N GLY A 117 -5.26 7.30 -13.30
CA GLY A 117 -4.97 8.66 -12.86
C GLY A 117 -6.23 9.51 -12.68
N GLU A 118 -7.16 9.46 -13.63
CA GLU A 118 -8.45 10.16 -13.52
C GLU A 118 -9.26 9.67 -12.32
N ALA A 119 -9.32 8.35 -12.10
CA ALA A 119 -10.05 7.76 -10.99
C ALA A 119 -9.44 8.14 -9.63
N LEU A 120 -8.11 8.01 -9.47
CA LEU A 120 -7.41 8.42 -8.25
C LEU A 120 -7.58 9.92 -7.97
N LYS A 121 -7.48 10.77 -9.00
CA LYS A 121 -7.74 12.21 -8.90
C LYS A 121 -9.16 12.48 -8.40
N LYS A 122 -10.16 11.78 -8.94
CA LYS A 122 -11.55 11.92 -8.50
C LYS A 122 -11.73 11.57 -7.03
N HIS A 123 -11.13 10.46 -6.56
CA HIS A 123 -11.17 10.10 -5.14
C HIS A 123 -10.47 11.14 -4.26
N ALA A 124 -9.30 11.65 -4.68
CA ALA A 124 -8.56 12.66 -3.93
C ALA A 124 -9.33 13.98 -3.80
N ILE A 125 -9.99 14.43 -4.88
CA ILE A 125 -10.81 15.67 -4.88
C ILE A 125 -12.07 15.52 -4.03
N ALA A 126 -12.61 14.31 -3.89
CA ALA A 126 -13.79 14.03 -3.07
C ALA A 126 -13.50 13.91 -1.56
N ALA A 127 -12.24 14.02 -1.14
CA ALA A 127 -11.88 14.02 0.28
C ALA A 127 -12.33 15.34 0.94
N GLU A 128 -13.00 15.24 2.07
CA GLU A 128 -13.49 16.36 2.87
C GLU A 128 -12.57 16.58 4.08
N GLU A 129 -12.85 17.62 4.87
CA GLU A 129 -12.04 18.00 6.06
C GLU A 129 -11.88 16.85 7.07
N ARG A 130 -12.91 16.01 7.21
CA ARG A 130 -12.94 14.87 8.15
C ARG A 130 -12.66 13.53 7.47
N THR A 131 -12.00 13.53 6.31
CA THR A 131 -11.55 12.31 5.63
C THR A 131 -10.07 12.06 5.89
N LEU A 132 -9.75 10.91 6.49
CA LEU A 132 -8.37 10.41 6.56
C LEU A 132 -8.03 9.69 5.26
N VAL A 133 -7.07 10.21 4.49
CA VAL A 133 -6.54 9.53 3.31
C VAL A 133 -5.21 8.88 3.66
N ILE A 134 -5.12 7.56 3.51
CA ILE A 134 -3.87 6.80 3.63
C ILE A 134 -3.41 6.43 2.22
N ASN A 135 -2.29 7.01 1.78
CA ASN A 135 -1.78 6.82 0.43
C ASN A 135 -0.60 5.83 0.38
N LEU A 136 -0.75 4.76 -0.40
CA LEU A 136 0.17 3.64 -0.51
C LEU A 136 1.02 3.74 -1.77
N ILE A 137 2.24 4.28 -1.66
CA ILE A 137 3.12 4.53 -2.80
C ILE A 137 4.27 3.53 -2.84
N SER A 138 4.56 3.01 -4.04
CA SER A 138 5.77 2.23 -4.31
C SER A 138 6.28 2.46 -5.75
N GLY A 139 7.38 1.80 -6.11
CA GLY A 139 8.00 1.95 -7.43
C GLY A 139 7.07 1.61 -8.60
N GLY A 140 7.24 2.34 -9.71
CA GLY A 140 6.46 2.18 -10.95
C GLY A 140 5.31 3.16 -11.14
N GLY A 141 5.06 4.06 -10.17
CA GLY A 141 3.98 5.04 -10.23
C GLY A 141 3.94 5.89 -11.49
N SER A 142 5.12 6.30 -11.99
CA SER A 142 5.28 7.11 -13.21
C SER A 142 4.85 6.44 -14.51
N ALA A 143 4.53 5.14 -14.49
CA ALA A 143 3.95 4.45 -15.64
C ALA A 143 2.50 4.03 -15.36
N LEU A 144 2.21 3.68 -14.10
CA LEU A 144 0.94 3.11 -13.67
C LEU A 144 -0.18 4.15 -13.54
N VAL A 145 0.16 5.40 -13.26
CA VAL A 145 -0.82 6.46 -12.98
C VAL A 145 -0.41 7.69 -13.77
N GLU A 146 -1.20 8.01 -14.79
CA GLU A 146 -1.02 9.20 -15.61
C GLU A 146 -2.31 10.01 -15.63
N CYS A 147 -2.22 11.33 -15.49
CA CYS A 147 -3.37 12.21 -15.57
C CYS A 147 -2.98 13.41 -16.43
N LEU A 148 -3.61 13.53 -17.60
CA LEU A 148 -3.44 14.72 -18.43
C LEU A 148 -4.09 15.91 -17.70
N VAL A 149 -3.36 17.03 -17.66
CA VAL A 149 -3.80 18.30 -17.05
C VAL A 149 -4.41 19.22 -18.08
#